data_AF-A0A1H0JNV3-F1
#
_entry.id   AF-A0A1H0JNV3-F1
#
_cell.length_a   1.000
_cell.length_b   1.000
_cell.length_c   1.000
_cell.angle_alpha   90.00
_cell.angle_beta   90.00
_cell.angle_gamma   90.00
#
_symmetry.space_group_name_H-M   'P 1'
#
loop_
_entity.id
_entity.type
_entity.pdbx_description
1 polymer ?
#
loop_
_entity_poly.entity_id
_entity_poly.type
_entity_poly.pdbx_seq_one_letter_code
_entity_poly.pdbx_strand_id
1 'polypeptide(L)'
;MRRNGVLPAFLGAALVAALTWTTPASAAPDQRSGGVTALADCPRVSNSYDIGPGATGGNVLEVQCLLNRTLSWNAFPFVIKRDGEYGPVTTAAVWEFQECVNARGTPIGVDGRVGPQTLPHLRWWGNVHSPATGERIC
;
A
#
# COMPACT_ATOMS: atom_id res chain seq x y z
N MET A 1 81.57 -23.11 -14.43
CA MET A 1 81.97 -24.29 -15.24
C MET A 1 80.84 -24.58 -16.21
N ARG A 2 81.16 -24.75 -17.50
CA ARG A 2 80.21 -24.98 -18.60
C ARG A 2 79.54 -26.35 -18.45
N ARG A 3 78.24 -26.43 -18.69
CA ARG A 3 77.55 -27.66 -19.08
C ARG A 3 76.44 -27.33 -20.08
N ASN A 4 76.67 -27.79 -21.31
CA ASN A 4 75.73 -27.93 -22.41
C ASN A 4 74.63 -28.95 -22.05
N GLY A 5 73.44 -28.85 -22.65
CA GLY A 5 72.57 -30.03 -22.77
C GLY A 5 71.07 -29.78 -22.92
N VAL A 6 70.62 -29.75 -24.18
CA VAL A 6 69.48 -30.50 -24.75
C VAL A 6 68.09 -30.39 -24.09
N LEU A 7 67.13 -29.92 -24.89
CA LEU A 7 65.67 -29.99 -24.71
C LEU A 7 65.17 -31.44 -24.60
N PRO A 8 64.08 -31.66 -23.85
CA PRO A 8 63.02 -32.48 -24.41
C PRO A 8 61.66 -31.79 -24.38
N ALA A 9 60.95 -31.99 -25.49
CA ALA A 9 59.57 -31.63 -25.70
C ALA A 9 58.65 -32.28 -24.66
N PHE A 10 57.79 -31.48 -24.05
CA PHE A 10 56.61 -31.96 -23.34
C PHE A 10 55.36 -31.36 -23.97
N LEU A 11 54.64 -32.23 -24.67
CA LEU A 11 53.24 -32.07 -25.04
C LEU A 11 52.41 -31.87 -23.76
N GLY A 12 51.61 -30.80 -23.73
CA GLY A 12 50.71 -30.52 -22.61
C GLY A 12 49.81 -29.35 -22.91
N ALA A 13 48.78 -29.59 -23.72
CA ALA A 13 47.69 -28.65 -23.93
C ALA A 13 46.93 -28.46 -22.61
N ALA A 14 46.96 -27.25 -22.07
CA ALA A 14 46.02 -26.80 -21.05
C ALA A 14 45.58 -25.36 -21.40
N LEU A 15 44.51 -25.27 -22.19
CA LEU A 15 43.76 -24.03 -22.40
C LEU A 15 43.11 -23.65 -21.07
N VAL A 16 43.68 -22.67 -20.37
CA VAL A 16 43.03 -22.05 -19.20
C VAL A 16 42.07 -20.98 -19.73
N ALA A 17 40.81 -21.36 -19.93
CA ALA A 17 39.75 -20.42 -20.28
C ALA A 17 39.43 -19.54 -19.07
N ALA A 18 39.83 -18.26 -19.12
CA ALA A 18 39.46 -17.25 -18.15
C ALA A 18 37.98 -16.90 -18.29
N LEU A 19 37.13 -17.40 -17.38
CA LEU A 19 35.75 -16.95 -17.25
C LEU A 19 35.73 -15.69 -16.38
N THR A 20 35.58 -14.52 -16.99
CA THR A 20 35.30 -13.27 -16.29
C THR A 20 33.80 -13.18 -16.04
N TRP A 21 33.37 -13.28 -14.78
CA TRP A 21 31.96 -13.22 -14.40
C TRP A 21 31.56 -11.75 -14.33
N THR A 22 30.88 -11.24 -15.35
CA THR A 22 30.23 -9.94 -15.29
C THR A 22 28.94 -10.08 -14.49
N THR A 23 28.89 -9.54 -13.27
CA THR A 23 27.63 -9.42 -12.52
C THR A 23 26.79 -8.31 -13.15
N PRO A 24 25.54 -8.56 -13.60
CA PRO A 24 24.65 -7.47 -13.96
C PRO A 24 24.28 -6.69 -12.69
N ALA A 25 24.23 -5.36 -12.80
CA ALA A 25 23.64 -4.53 -11.77
C ALA A 25 22.15 -4.90 -11.65
N SER A 26 21.76 -5.53 -10.54
CA SER A 26 20.34 -5.69 -10.22
C SER A 26 19.75 -4.32 -9.91
N ALA A 27 19.11 -3.71 -10.89
CA ALA A 27 18.09 -2.70 -10.63
C ALA A 27 17.03 -3.36 -9.74
N ALA A 28 16.92 -2.91 -8.49
CA ALA A 28 15.82 -3.32 -7.62
C ALA A 28 14.50 -2.98 -8.31
N PRO A 29 13.48 -3.86 -8.27
CA PRO A 29 12.17 -3.49 -8.75
C PRO A 29 11.67 -2.31 -7.91
N ASP A 30 11.47 -1.16 -8.55
CA ASP A 30 10.68 -0.07 -7.97
C ASP A 30 9.29 -0.66 -7.70
N GLN A 31 8.95 -0.85 -6.42
CA GLN A 31 7.60 -1.23 -6.01
C GLN A 31 6.68 -0.03 -6.18
N ARG A 32 6.45 0.37 -7.43
CA ARG A 32 5.30 1.15 -7.82
C ARG A 32 4.44 0.29 -8.71
N SER A 33 3.20 0.13 -8.24
CA SER A 33 2.09 -0.53 -8.91
C SER A 33 2.08 -2.04 -8.76
N GLY A 34 1.58 -2.46 -7.59
CA GLY A 34 0.92 -3.76 -7.46
C GLY A 34 -0.19 -3.84 -8.50
N GLY A 35 -0.13 -4.92 -9.29
CA GLY A 35 -0.92 -5.14 -10.49
C GLY A 35 -2.42 -5.29 -10.23
N VAL A 36 -3.10 -5.70 -11.29
CA VAL A 36 -4.54 -5.80 -11.55
C VAL A 36 -5.44 -6.46 -10.48
N THR A 37 -4.94 -6.81 -9.29
CA THR A 37 -5.71 -7.08 -8.07
C THR A 37 -6.09 -5.81 -7.28
N ALA A 38 -5.44 -4.66 -7.55
CA ALA A 38 -5.70 -3.39 -6.85
C ALA A 38 -7.11 -2.79 -7.05
N LEU A 39 -7.93 -3.29 -7.99
CA LEU A 39 -9.32 -2.84 -8.12
C LEU A 39 -10.26 -3.48 -7.08
N ALA A 40 -9.90 -4.65 -6.54
CA ALA A 40 -10.67 -5.34 -5.52
C ALA A 40 -10.42 -4.76 -4.13
N ASP A 41 -9.25 -4.15 -3.90
CA ASP A 41 -8.87 -3.50 -2.65
C ASP A 41 -9.07 -1.99 -2.70
N CYS A 42 -9.19 -1.37 -1.52
CA CYS A 42 -9.25 0.07 -1.44
C CYS A 42 -7.89 0.67 -1.83
N PRO A 43 -7.85 1.58 -2.83
CA PRO A 43 -6.60 1.99 -3.45
C PRO A 43 -5.77 2.80 -2.46
N ARG A 44 -4.58 2.31 -2.09
CA ARG A 44 -3.61 3.07 -1.29
C ARG A 44 -2.65 3.81 -2.18
N VAL A 45 -2.85 5.12 -2.29
CA VAL A 45 -2.04 6.00 -3.16
C VAL A 45 -0.96 6.78 -2.41
N SER A 46 -1.14 7.05 -1.12
CA SER A 46 -0.17 7.77 -0.28
C SER A 46 -0.04 7.12 1.09
N ASN A 47 1.13 7.17 1.72
CA ASN A 47 1.33 6.60 3.06
C ASN A 47 0.59 7.35 4.16
N SER A 48 0.43 8.67 4.02
CA SER A 48 -0.30 9.54 4.93
C SER A 48 -0.89 10.72 4.16
N TYR A 49 -1.98 11.28 4.67
CA TYR A 49 -2.61 12.50 4.16
C TYR A 49 -3.52 13.10 5.23
N ASP A 50 -3.85 14.38 5.05
CA ASP A 50 -4.88 15.09 5.80
C ASP A 50 -5.80 15.79 4.80
N ILE A 51 -6.99 15.22 4.60
CA ILE A 51 -7.96 15.66 3.60
C ILE A 51 -9.34 15.82 4.23
N GLY A 52 -10.15 16.69 3.65
CA GLY A 52 -11.50 16.95 4.11
C GLY A 52 -12.38 17.48 2.98
N PRO A 53 -13.50 18.15 3.31
CA PRO A 53 -14.43 18.70 2.34
C PRO A 53 -13.73 19.49 1.22
N GLY A 54 -14.11 19.19 -0.03
CA GLY A 54 -13.55 19.81 -1.23
C GLY A 54 -12.25 19.19 -1.76
N ALA A 55 -11.62 18.26 -1.02
CA ALA A 55 -10.50 17.49 -1.54
C ALA A 55 -10.95 16.59 -2.71
N THR A 56 -10.03 16.32 -3.63
CA THR A 56 -10.26 15.40 -4.76
C THR A 56 -9.10 14.42 -4.97
N GLY A 57 -9.36 13.35 -5.74
CA GLY A 57 -8.32 12.46 -6.25
C GLY A 57 -8.19 11.12 -5.51
N GLY A 58 -7.03 10.48 -5.66
CA GLY A 58 -6.81 9.10 -5.23
C GLY A 58 -6.99 8.86 -3.72
N ASN A 59 -6.56 9.80 -2.87
CA ASN A 59 -6.73 9.67 -1.43
C ASN A 59 -8.22 9.68 -1.05
N VAL A 60 -9.05 10.43 -1.78
CA VAL A 60 -10.51 10.45 -1.56
C VAL A 60 -11.15 9.13 -2.00
N LEU A 61 -10.72 8.56 -3.13
CA LEU A 61 -11.16 7.23 -3.56
C LEU A 61 -10.83 6.14 -2.52
N GLU A 62 -9.69 6.26 -1.84
CA GLU A 62 -9.33 5.39 -0.72
C GLU A 62 -10.34 5.52 0.42
N VAL A 63 -10.58 6.76 0.87
CA VAL A 63 -11.52 7.06 1.97
C VAL A 63 -12.92 6.54 1.66
N GLN A 64 -13.47 6.86 0.51
CA GLN A 64 -14.81 6.42 0.09
C GLN A 64 -14.93 4.90 0.03
N CYS A 65 -13.88 4.21 -0.43
CA CYS A 65 -13.85 2.75 -0.45
C CYS A 65 -13.84 2.17 0.98
N LEU A 66 -12.98 2.68 1.84
CA LEU A 66 -12.85 2.19 3.21
C LEU A 66 -14.13 2.44 4.01
N LEU A 67 -14.74 3.62 3.89
CA LEU A 67 -16.00 3.94 4.59
C LEU A 67 -17.13 2.98 4.21
N ASN A 68 -17.26 2.64 2.92
CA ASN A 68 -18.24 1.65 2.45
C ASN A 68 -18.01 0.26 3.06
N ARG A 69 -16.77 -0.07 3.46
CA ARG A 69 -16.45 -1.33 4.16
C ARG A 69 -16.73 -1.21 5.65
N THR A 70 -16.42 -0.06 6.26
CA THR A 70 -16.48 0.11 7.71
C THR A 70 -17.87 0.38 8.26
N LEU A 71 -18.73 1.15 7.60
CA LEU A 71 -19.99 1.67 8.19
C LEU A 71 -21.23 0.83 7.85
N SER A 72 -21.90 0.23 8.83
CA SER A 72 -23.15 -0.50 8.60
C SER A 72 -24.25 0.35 7.99
N TRP A 73 -25.18 -0.32 7.28
CA TRP A 73 -26.38 0.34 6.78
C TRP A 73 -27.22 0.97 7.90
N ASN A 74 -27.17 0.40 9.11
CA ASN A 74 -27.88 0.94 10.27
C ASN A 74 -27.24 2.25 10.79
N ALA A 75 -25.92 2.38 10.68
CA ALA A 75 -25.21 3.59 11.09
C ALA A 75 -25.19 4.66 9.99
N PHE A 76 -25.02 4.26 8.73
CA PHE A 76 -25.01 5.17 7.59
C PHE A 76 -25.77 4.57 6.40
N PRO A 77 -27.06 4.92 6.20
CA PRO A 77 -27.94 4.31 5.19
C PRO A 77 -27.71 4.87 3.78
N PHE A 78 -26.46 5.05 3.38
CA PHE A 78 -26.06 5.55 2.07
C PHE A 78 -24.87 4.78 1.52
N VAL A 79 -24.89 4.52 0.22
CA VAL A 79 -23.71 4.04 -0.50
C VAL A 79 -22.87 5.25 -0.90
N ILE A 80 -21.62 5.29 -0.44
CA ILE A 80 -20.70 6.38 -0.77
C ILE A 80 -20.17 6.11 -2.18
N LYS A 81 -20.45 7.02 -3.12
CA LYS A 81 -19.90 6.92 -4.46
C LYS A 81 -18.38 7.03 -4.42
N ARG A 82 -17.68 6.13 -5.11
CA ARG A 82 -16.21 6.16 -5.26
C ARG A 82 -15.82 7.00 -6.47
N ASP A 83 -16.08 8.30 -6.41
CA ASP A 83 -15.77 9.26 -7.48
C ASP A 83 -14.53 10.11 -7.22
N GLY A 84 -13.94 9.99 -6.03
CA GLY A 84 -12.78 10.78 -5.66
C GLY A 84 -13.12 12.23 -5.36
N GLU A 85 -14.38 12.56 -5.07
CA GLU A 85 -14.81 13.88 -4.60
C GLU A 85 -15.22 13.84 -3.12
N TYR A 86 -14.55 14.64 -2.29
CA TYR A 86 -14.87 14.72 -0.87
C TYR A 86 -16.05 15.68 -0.66
N GLY A 87 -17.22 15.26 -1.14
CA GLY A 87 -18.48 15.97 -1.01
C GLY A 87 -19.21 15.69 0.32
N PRO A 88 -20.42 16.25 0.50
CA PRO A 88 -21.17 16.19 1.74
C PRO A 88 -21.44 14.77 2.27
N VAL A 89 -21.69 13.80 1.37
CA VAL A 89 -21.91 12.39 1.76
C VAL A 89 -20.65 11.78 2.35
N THR A 90 -19.48 12.04 1.74
CA THR A 90 -18.18 11.59 2.26
C THR A 90 -17.90 12.25 3.61
N THR A 91 -18.20 13.56 3.76
CA THR A 91 -18.04 14.28 5.03
C THR A 91 -18.89 13.69 6.13
N ALA A 92 -20.18 13.46 5.89
CA ALA A 92 -21.09 12.87 6.87
C ALA A 92 -20.62 11.47 7.28
N ALA A 93 -20.22 10.63 6.32
CA ALA A 93 -19.69 9.31 6.60
C ALA A 93 -18.41 9.34 7.46
N VAL A 94 -17.51 10.31 7.23
CA VAL A 94 -16.32 10.45 8.06
C VAL A 94 -16.67 10.89 9.48
N TRP A 95 -17.66 11.78 9.63
CA TRP A 95 -18.16 12.16 10.94
C TRP A 95 -18.70 10.96 11.71
N GLU A 96 -19.59 10.17 11.09
CA GLU A 96 -20.14 8.95 11.69
C GLU A 96 -19.03 7.95 12.04
N PHE A 97 -18.06 7.75 11.14
CA PHE A 97 -16.92 6.89 11.42
C PHE A 97 -16.14 7.35 12.68
N GLN A 98 -15.88 8.65 12.82
CA GLN A 98 -15.17 9.21 13.96
C GLN A 98 -15.96 9.03 15.26
N GLU A 99 -17.29 9.23 15.23
CA GLU A 99 -18.16 8.96 16.38
C GLU A 99 -18.13 7.48 16.78
N CYS A 100 -18.16 6.57 15.81
CA CYS A 100 -18.07 5.14 16.10
C CYS A 100 -16.70 4.73 16.67
N VAL A 101 -15.60 5.35 16.23
CA VAL A 101 -14.28 5.15 16.85
C VAL A 101 -14.27 5.60 18.32
N ASN A 102 -14.89 6.74 18.62
CA ASN A 102 -15.07 7.21 19.99
C ASN A 102 -15.93 6.24 20.83
N ALA A 103 -17.03 5.73 20.27
CA ALA A 103 -17.91 4.75 20.93
C ALA A 103 -17.20 3.41 21.22
N ARG A 104 -16.18 3.05 20.42
CA ARG A 104 -15.29 1.90 20.67
C ARG A 104 -14.20 2.18 21.72
N GLY A 105 -14.22 3.36 22.35
CA GLY A 105 -13.34 3.72 23.46
C GLY A 105 -12.01 4.35 23.04
N THR A 106 -11.86 4.76 21.78
CA THR A 106 -10.64 5.46 21.31
C THR A 106 -10.97 6.91 20.98
N PRO A 107 -10.65 7.87 21.86
CA PRO A 107 -10.99 9.27 21.66
C PRO A 107 -10.18 9.91 20.51
N ILE A 108 -10.88 10.42 19.49
CA ILE A 108 -10.37 11.21 18.38
C ILE A 108 -11.29 12.41 18.09
N GLY A 109 -10.77 13.39 17.34
CA GLY A 109 -11.58 14.51 16.87
C GLY A 109 -12.69 14.08 15.90
N VAL A 110 -13.86 14.71 16.05
CA VAL A 110 -15.06 14.50 15.21
C VAL A 110 -15.24 15.76 14.34
N ASP A 111 -14.42 15.87 13.29
CA ASP A 111 -14.25 17.08 12.49
C ASP A 111 -14.52 16.89 10.99
N GLY A 112 -14.90 15.67 10.58
CA GLY A 112 -15.18 15.35 9.19
C GLY A 112 -13.93 15.35 8.29
N ARG A 113 -12.72 15.32 8.86
CA ARG A 113 -11.44 15.21 8.14
C ARG A 113 -10.79 13.85 8.35
N VAL A 114 -10.11 13.36 7.33
CA VAL A 114 -9.27 12.16 7.42
C VAL A 114 -7.81 12.59 7.53
N GLY A 115 -7.40 12.89 8.75
CA GLY A 115 -6.04 13.25 9.13
C GLY A 115 -5.30 12.15 9.91
N PRO A 116 -4.15 12.47 10.54
CA PRO A 116 -3.30 11.50 11.23
C PRO A 116 -3.96 10.70 12.35
N GLN A 117 -5.00 11.24 12.99
CA GLN A 117 -5.77 10.50 13.99
C GLN A 117 -6.78 9.55 13.34
N THR A 118 -7.50 9.98 12.29
CA THR A 118 -8.58 9.20 11.68
C THR A 118 -8.09 8.14 10.70
N LEU A 119 -7.07 8.44 9.88
CA LEU A 119 -6.60 7.58 8.80
C LEU A 119 -6.16 6.18 9.25
N PRO A 120 -5.36 6.02 10.34
CA PRO A 120 -4.95 4.69 10.80
C PRO A 120 -6.15 3.81 11.18
N HIS A 121 -7.14 4.37 11.88
CA HIS A 121 -8.34 3.64 12.27
C HIS A 121 -9.18 3.26 11.05
N LEU A 122 -9.39 4.19 10.12
CA LEU A 122 -10.18 3.94 8.91
C LEU A 122 -9.55 2.81 8.08
N ARG A 123 -8.23 2.83 7.93
CA ARG A 123 -7.49 1.77 7.24
C ARG A 123 -7.55 0.44 7.98
N TRP A 124 -7.39 0.42 9.30
CA TRP A 124 -7.41 -0.82 10.06
C TRP A 124 -8.79 -1.50 9.98
N TRP A 125 -9.87 -0.76 10.24
CA TRP A 125 -11.23 -1.29 10.16
C TRP A 125 -11.62 -1.72 8.75
N GLY A 126 -11.29 -0.90 7.74
CA GLY A 126 -11.70 -1.17 6.35
C GLY A 126 -10.91 -2.27 5.66
N ASN A 127 -9.72 -2.63 6.16
CA ASN A 127 -8.87 -3.66 5.55
C ASN A 127 -8.79 -4.96 6.35
N VAL A 128 -8.90 -4.91 7.68
CA VAL A 128 -8.74 -6.11 8.53
C VAL A 128 -10.09 -6.63 8.99
N HIS A 129 -10.92 -5.80 9.63
CA HIS A 129 -12.16 -6.28 10.24
C HIS A 129 -13.23 -6.58 9.20
N SER A 130 -13.53 -5.62 8.32
CA SER A 130 -14.63 -5.78 7.37
C SER A 130 -14.46 -7.01 6.44
N PRO A 131 -13.28 -7.25 5.81
CA PRO A 131 -13.12 -8.42 4.94
C PRO A 131 -12.91 -9.74 5.68
N ALA A 132 -12.25 -9.74 6.85
CA ALA A 132 -11.86 -10.98 7.53
C ALA A 132 -12.89 -11.48 8.54
N THR A 133 -13.63 -10.58 9.20
CA THR A 133 -14.59 -10.93 10.26
C THR A 133 -16.02 -10.52 9.93
N GLY A 134 -16.22 -9.66 8.92
CA GLY A 134 -17.53 -9.05 8.64
C GLY A 134 -17.95 -8.02 9.68
N GLU A 135 -17.11 -7.73 10.67
CA GLU A 135 -17.38 -6.74 11.70
C GLU A 135 -17.25 -5.33 11.12
N ARG A 136 -18.20 -4.48 11.48
CA ARG A 136 -18.28 -3.08 11.09
C ARG A 136 -18.03 -2.22 12.34
N ILE A 137 -17.37 -1.07 12.18
CA ILE A 137 -17.04 -0.17 13.33
C ILE A 137 -18.33 0.21 14.07
N CYS A 138 -19.38 0.43 13.28
CA CYS A 138 -20.79 0.46 13.61
C CYS A 138 -21.54 -0.25 12.47
#